data_AF-A0A2R6MHG7-F1
#
_entry.id   AF-A0A2R6MHG7-F1
#
_cell.length_a   1.000
_cell.length_b   1.000
_cell.length_c   1.000
_cell.angle_alpha   90.00
_cell.angle_beta   90.00
_cell.angle_gamma   90.00
#
_symmetry.space_group_name_H-M   'P 1'
#
loop_
_entity.id
_entity.type
_entity.pdbx_description
1 polymer ?
#
loop_
_entity_poly.entity_id
_entity_poly.type
_entity_poly.pdbx_seq_one_letter_code
_entity_poly.pdbx_strand_id
1 'polypeptide(L)'
;MPERASHRITTELMSQPHVRDHRISVRQIHALVEAGDTDPETVADRYDLDVADVYHALAYYHDHPREMRDIERTREEAVSTFRASIDRPDGISPDTA
;
A
#
# COMPACT_ATOMS: atom_id res chain seq x y z
N MET A 1 14.60 21.55 -17.82
CA MET A 1 14.50 21.84 -16.37
C MET A 1 13.44 20.93 -15.79
N PRO A 2 13.77 19.85 -15.04
CA PRO A 2 12.75 19.09 -14.31
C PRO A 2 12.69 19.64 -12.88
N GLU A 3 11.97 20.74 -12.71
CA GLU A 3 11.26 20.93 -11.45
C GLU A 3 10.19 19.83 -11.44
N ARG A 4 10.18 18.92 -10.45
CA ARG A 4 9.04 18.10 -9.91
C ARG A 4 9.51 16.83 -9.18
N ALA A 5 10.51 16.90 -8.30
CA ALA A 5 10.90 15.73 -7.49
C ALA A 5 10.17 15.63 -6.14
N SER A 6 9.55 16.70 -5.64
CA SER A 6 9.26 16.80 -4.20
C SER A 6 7.86 16.35 -3.72
N HIS A 7 6.93 15.94 -4.59
CA HIS A 7 5.58 15.54 -4.13
C HIS A 7 5.04 14.26 -4.80
N ARG A 8 5.89 13.26 -5.04
CA ARG A 8 5.46 11.97 -5.63
C ARG A 8 4.56 11.17 -4.69
N ILE A 9 4.76 11.31 -3.39
CA ILE A 9 3.93 10.69 -2.36
C ILE A 9 3.04 11.78 -1.73
N THR A 10 1.74 11.51 -1.65
CA THR A 10 0.72 12.41 -1.08
C THR A 10 -0.23 11.62 -0.17
N THR A 11 -1.11 12.33 0.55
CA THR A 11 -2.16 11.79 1.42
C THR A 11 -3.53 12.39 1.11
N GLU A 12 -3.71 13.00 -0.07
CA GLU A 12 -4.94 13.70 -0.44
C GLU A 12 -6.10 12.78 -0.85
N LEU A 13 -5.83 11.66 -1.53
CA LEU A 13 -6.87 10.72 -2.00
C LEU A 13 -7.11 9.52 -1.06
N MET A 14 -6.17 9.25 -0.14
CA MET A 14 -6.20 8.10 0.76
C MET A 14 -5.74 8.53 2.15
N SER A 15 -6.23 7.84 3.18
CA SER A 15 -5.77 8.01 4.57
C SER A 15 -4.34 7.53 4.81
N GLN A 16 -3.68 6.96 3.80
CA GLN A 16 -2.30 6.46 3.83
C GLN A 16 -1.47 7.19 2.76
N PRO A 17 -0.15 7.33 2.95
CA PRO A 17 0.76 7.78 1.92
C PRO A 17 0.62 6.91 0.66
N HIS A 18 0.42 7.57 -0.48
CA HIS A 18 0.21 6.92 -1.78
C HIS A 18 0.88 7.71 -2.88
N VAL A 19 1.10 7.04 -4.01
CA VAL A 19 1.64 7.70 -5.20
C VAL A 19 0.61 8.72 -5.70
N ARG A 20 1.05 9.95 -5.96
CA ARG A 20 0.20 11.03 -6.44
C ARG A 20 -0.58 10.58 -7.68
N ASP A 21 -1.85 10.98 -7.76
CA ASP A 21 -2.78 10.63 -8.83
C ASP A 21 -3.15 9.13 -8.92
N HIS A 22 -2.62 8.27 -8.05
CA HIS A 22 -2.89 6.83 -8.03
C HIS A 22 -3.39 6.36 -6.66
N ARG A 23 -4.39 5.46 -6.64
CA ARG A 23 -4.90 4.85 -5.39
C ARG A 23 -4.10 3.62 -4.97
N ILE A 24 -2.78 3.70 -5.02
CA ILE A 24 -1.86 2.65 -4.57
C ILE A 24 -0.98 3.19 -3.45
N SER A 25 -1.10 2.60 -2.26
CA SER A 25 -0.36 3.08 -1.10
C SER A 25 1.10 2.63 -1.11
N VAL A 26 1.96 3.38 -0.43
CA VAL A 26 3.37 3.04 -0.22
C VAL A 26 3.51 1.64 0.39
N ARG A 27 2.69 1.34 1.40
CA ARG A 27 2.62 0.02 2.05
C ARG A 27 2.27 -1.09 1.06
N GLN A 28 1.36 -0.85 0.12
CA GLN A 28 0.97 -1.84 -0.90
C GLN A 28 2.11 -2.09 -1.90
N ILE A 29 2.82 -1.03 -2.31
CA ILE A 29 4.00 -1.18 -3.19
C ILE A 29 5.07 -2.01 -2.50
N HIS A 30 5.41 -1.71 -1.24
CA HIS A 30 6.35 -2.50 -0.45
C HIS A 30 5.92 -3.97 -0.36
N ALA A 31 4.64 -4.23 -0.07
CA ALA A 31 4.13 -5.60 0.03
C ALA A 31 4.20 -6.38 -1.30
N LEU A 32 4.02 -5.72 -2.44
CA LEU A 32 4.13 -6.36 -3.75
C LEU A 32 5.59 -6.65 -4.10
N VAL A 33 6.47 -5.66 -3.91
CA VAL A 33 7.86 -5.75 -4.36
C VAL A 33 8.71 -6.63 -3.44
N GLU A 34 8.74 -6.32 -2.15
CA GLU A 34 9.66 -6.97 -1.21
C GLU A 34 9.06 -8.20 -0.55
N ALA A 35 7.77 -8.15 -0.14
CA ALA A 35 7.13 -9.32 0.47
C ALA A 35 6.56 -10.31 -0.56
N GLY A 36 6.23 -9.82 -1.75
CA GLY A 36 5.67 -10.60 -2.85
C GLY A 36 6.67 -10.93 -3.95
N ASP A 37 7.96 -10.60 -3.76
CA ASP A 37 9.06 -10.81 -4.73
C ASP A 37 8.72 -10.38 -6.16
N THR A 38 7.93 -9.32 -6.32
CA THR A 38 7.55 -8.81 -7.65
C THR A 38 8.53 -7.72 -8.07
N ASP A 39 9.06 -7.82 -9.29
CA ASP A 39 9.97 -6.81 -9.81
C ASP A 39 9.32 -5.41 -9.85
N PRO A 40 10.04 -4.32 -9.45
CA PRO A 40 9.52 -2.95 -9.50
C PRO A 40 8.97 -2.54 -10.87
N GLU A 41 9.59 -2.97 -11.97
CA GLU A 41 9.11 -2.69 -13.34
C GLU A 41 7.77 -3.38 -13.59
N THR A 42 7.60 -4.62 -13.09
CA THR A 42 6.32 -5.34 -13.20
C THR A 42 5.20 -4.65 -12.40
N VAL A 43 5.52 -4.09 -11.24
CA VAL A 43 4.56 -3.28 -10.46
C VAL A 43 4.22 -1.99 -11.20
N ALA A 44 5.21 -1.32 -11.78
CA ALA A 44 5.02 -0.10 -12.56
C ALA A 44 4.08 -0.34 -13.74
N ASP A 45 4.35 -1.35 -14.57
CA ASP A 45 3.51 -1.74 -15.71
C ASP A 45 2.08 -2.10 -15.28
N ARG A 46 1.93 -2.89 -14.22
CA ARG A 46 0.61 -3.37 -13.77
C ARG A 46 -0.30 -2.25 -13.27
N TYR A 47 0.29 -1.23 -12.66
CA TYR A 47 -0.44 -0.15 -12.00
C TYR A 47 -0.36 1.19 -12.74
N ASP A 48 0.18 1.20 -13.96
CA ASP A 48 0.37 2.41 -14.79
C ASP A 48 1.14 3.51 -14.04
N LEU A 49 2.26 3.11 -13.40
CA LEU A 49 3.12 4.01 -12.63
C LEU A 49 4.42 4.27 -13.38
N ASP A 50 5.04 5.43 -13.14
CA ASP A 50 6.45 5.60 -13.46
C ASP A 50 7.29 4.71 -12.52
N VAL A 51 8.27 3.97 -13.06
CA VAL A 51 9.13 3.10 -12.26
C VAL A 51 9.89 3.88 -11.17
N ALA A 52 10.22 5.16 -11.41
CA ALA A 52 10.82 6.02 -10.40
C ALA A 52 9.87 6.29 -9.24
N ASP A 53 8.56 6.34 -9.47
CA ASP A 53 7.56 6.50 -8.39
C ASP A 53 7.47 5.25 -7.53
N VAL A 54 7.65 4.05 -8.11
CA VAL A 54 7.77 2.79 -7.37
C VAL A 54 8.98 2.81 -6.44
N TYR A 55 10.17 3.15 -6.96
CA TYR A 55 11.37 3.26 -6.13
C TYR A 55 11.25 4.36 -5.07
N HIS A 56 10.59 5.47 -5.39
CA HIS A 56 10.38 6.56 -4.43
C HIS A 56 9.42 6.16 -3.31
N ALA A 57 8.41 5.34 -3.61
CA ALA A 57 7.54 4.76 -2.59
C ALA A 57 8.31 3.79 -1.69
N LEU A 58 9.17 2.93 -2.25
CA LEU A 58 10.03 2.04 -1.45
C LEU A 58 10.98 2.83 -0.54
N ALA A 59 11.63 3.88 -1.07
CA ALA A 59 12.46 4.76 -0.26
C ALA A 59 11.64 5.42 0.87
N TYR A 60 10.44 5.93 0.56
CA TYR A 60 9.54 6.51 1.56
C TYR A 60 9.19 5.51 2.66
N TYR A 61 8.86 4.26 2.30
CA TYR A 61 8.54 3.20 3.27
C TYR A 61 9.67 3.01 4.30
N HIS A 62 10.90 2.87 3.80
CA HIS A 62 12.08 2.62 4.63
C HIS A 62 12.53 3.84 5.44
N ASP A 63 12.29 5.05 4.93
CA ASP A 63 12.55 6.29 5.65
C ASP A 63 11.51 6.59 6.75
N HIS A 64 10.30 6.00 6.68
CA HIS A 64 9.19 6.27 7.60
C HIS A 64 8.70 5.02 8.37
N PRO A 65 9.57 4.25 9.05
CA PRO A 65 9.20 2.96 9.61
C PRO A 65 8.21 3.07 10.79
N ARG A 66 8.15 4.22 11.48
CA ARG A 66 7.15 4.44 12.55
C ARG A 66 5.75 4.61 11.96
N GLU A 67 5.62 5.47 10.97
CA GLU A 67 4.36 5.72 10.27
C GLU A 67 3.83 4.45 9.61
N MET A 68 4.69 3.68 8.93
CA MET A 68 4.30 2.42 8.31
C MET A 68 3.79 1.38 9.34
N ARG A 69 4.39 1.31 10.53
CA ARG A 69 3.89 0.44 11.61
C ARG A 69 2.53 0.88 12.14
N ASP A 70 2.31 2.18 12.31
CA ASP A 70 1.01 2.71 12.75
C ASP A 70 -0.10 2.45 11.73
N ILE A 71 0.24 2.60 10.44
CA ILE A 71 -0.66 2.27 9.33
C ILE A 71 -1.03 0.78 9.36
N GLU A 72 -0.06 -0.13 9.49
CA GLU A 72 -0.35 -1.57 9.51
C GLU A 72 -1.21 -1.94 10.72
N ARG A 73 -0.88 -1.44 11.91
CA ARG A 73 -1.69 -1.66 13.13
C ARG A 73 -3.13 -1.16 12.95
N THR A 74 -3.30 0.06 12.44
CA THR A 74 -4.64 0.65 12.20
C THR A 74 -5.45 -0.21 11.22
N ARG A 75 -4.78 -0.74 10.19
CA ARG A 75 -5.41 -1.62 9.21
C ARG A 75 -5.80 -2.96 9.82
N GLU A 76 -4.93 -3.59 10.60
CA GLU A 76 -5.20 -4.84 11.29
C GLU A 76 -6.39 -4.71 12.25
N GLU A 77 -6.44 -3.64 13.03
CA GLU A 77 -7.57 -3.30 13.92
C GLU A 77 -8.88 -3.15 13.13
N ALA A 78 -8.85 -2.41 12.02
CA ALA A 78 -10.03 -2.19 11.17
C ALA A 78 -10.52 -3.51 10.53
N VAL A 79 -9.61 -4.33 10.00
CA VAL A 79 -9.94 -5.62 9.39
C VAL A 79 -10.48 -6.59 10.44
N SER A 80 -9.86 -6.66 11.62
CA SER A 80 -10.30 -7.51 12.73
C SER A 80 -11.70 -7.12 13.22
N THR A 81 -11.93 -5.83 13.46
CA THR A 81 -13.23 -5.30 13.87
C THR A 81 -14.31 -5.61 12.83
N PHE A 82 -14.02 -5.38 11.55
CA PHE A 82 -14.94 -5.68 10.48
C PHE A 82 -15.25 -7.19 10.43
N ARG A 83 -14.23 -8.05 10.48
CA ARG A 83 -14.39 -9.51 10.52
C ARG A 83 -15.27 -9.98 11.67
N ALA A 84 -15.14 -9.38 12.85
CA ALA A 84 -15.98 -9.71 14.01
C ALA A 84 -17.45 -9.27 13.87
N SER A 85 -17.73 -8.24 13.07
CA SER A 85 -19.09 -7.72 12.85
C SER A 85 -19.88 -8.43 11.74
N ILE A 86 -19.22 -9.23 10.89
CA ILE A 86 -19.89 -9.90 9.77
C ILE A 86 -20.76 -11.03 10.33
N ASP A 87 -22.08 -10.91 10.13
CA ASP A 87 -23.00 -12.02 10.31
C ASP A 87 -22.87 -12.98 9.12
N ARG A 88 -22.42 -14.21 9.40
CA ARG A 88 -22.01 -15.18 8.38
C ARG A 88 -22.88 -16.42 8.48
N PRO A 89 -23.50 -16.86 7.38
CA PRO A 89 -24.31 -18.08 7.38
C PRO A 89 -23.44 -19.30 7.67
N ASP A 90 -24.02 -20.27 8.38
CA ASP A 90 -23.36 -21.52 8.73
C ASP A 90 -22.78 -22.24 7.50
N GLY A 91 -21.54 -22.73 7.64
CA GLY A 91 -20.83 -23.50 6.62
C GLY A 91 -19.99 -22.70 5.62
N ILE A 92 -19.97 -21.37 5.69
CA ILE A 92 -19.16 -20.52 4.80
C ILE A 92 -18.06 -19.81 5.60
N SER A 93 -16.84 -20.35 5.63
CA SER A 93 -15.67 -19.71 6.27
C SER A 93 -14.64 -19.23 5.23
N PRO A 94 -14.03 -18.04 5.41
CA PRO A 94 -13.06 -17.47 4.48
C PRO A 94 -11.69 -18.14 4.57
N ASP A 95 -11.37 -18.80 5.68
CA ASP A 95 -10.08 -19.43 5.95
C ASP A 95 -10.03 -20.92 5.55
N THR A 96 -10.96 -21.38 4.70
CA THR A 96 -11.05 -22.78 4.24
C THR A 96 -10.36 -23.03 2.89
N ALA A 97 -9.56 -22.08 2.39
CA ALA A 97 -8.83 -22.20 1.13
C ALA A 97 -7.42 -22.81 1.30
#